data_AF-A0A832ZYM3-F1
#
_entry.id   AF-A0A832ZYM3-F1
#
_cell.length_a   1.000
_cell.length_b   1.000
_cell.length_c   1.000
_cell.angle_alpha   90.00
_cell.angle_beta   90.00
_cell.angle_gamma   90.00
#
_symmetry.space_group_name_H-M   'P 1'
#
loop_
_entity.id
_entity.type
_entity.pdbx_description
1 polymer ?
#
loop_
_entity_poly.entity_id
_entity_poly.type
_entity_poly.pdbx_seq_one_letter_code
_entity_poly.pdbx_strand_id
1 'polypeptide(L)'
;IKGTQMALEKVMKDVTLIPVEVDSGVSKQPFGFEEILKGAINRARRAFEKVPCHYGIGIEAGVVEIGGKYLDIHICAIFDGEDYTLGTSQGFQIPEEVIKEIKKGEECSKVVEKIYGIRNIGRREGIIGYLTKNLVSRVDLCRDAVLMAMVPRL
;
A
#
# COMPACT_ATOMS: atom_id res chain seq x y z
N ILE A 1 -8.33 1.71 3.61
CA ILE A 1 -9.72 2.20 3.80
C ILE A 1 -9.81 3.71 3.57
N LYS A 2 -9.38 4.58 4.51
CA LYS A 2 -9.52 6.05 4.35
C LYS A 2 -8.96 6.59 3.02
N GLY A 3 -7.74 6.19 2.64
CA GLY A 3 -7.14 6.61 1.36
C GLY A 3 -7.96 6.17 0.14
N THR A 4 -8.44 4.92 0.15
CA THR A 4 -9.35 4.37 -0.88
C THR A 4 -10.64 5.18 -0.97
N GLN A 5 -11.27 5.48 0.16
CA GLN A 5 -12.50 6.29 0.20
C GLN A 5 -12.28 7.66 -0.45
N MET A 6 -11.23 8.37 -0.02
CA MET A 6 -10.87 9.68 -0.54
C MET A 6 -10.56 9.67 -2.05
N ALA A 7 -10.06 8.56 -2.57
CA ALA A 7 -9.80 8.39 -4.00
C ALA A 7 -11.10 8.16 -4.77
N LEU A 8 -11.91 7.18 -4.36
CA LEU A 8 -13.10 6.77 -5.08
C LEU A 8 -14.21 7.84 -5.06
N GLU A 9 -14.39 8.56 -3.96
CA GLU A 9 -15.36 9.67 -3.86
C GLU A 9 -15.08 10.81 -4.86
N LYS A 10 -13.86 10.90 -5.42
CA LYS A 10 -13.53 11.89 -6.46
C LYS A 10 -13.90 11.45 -7.87
N VAL A 11 -14.00 10.15 -8.11
CA VAL A 11 -14.07 9.58 -9.47
C VAL A 11 -15.33 8.77 -9.72
N MET A 12 -16.02 8.32 -8.68
CA MET A 12 -17.27 7.58 -8.77
C MET A 12 -18.37 8.26 -7.94
N LYS A 13 -19.61 8.14 -8.42
CA LYS A 13 -20.81 8.49 -7.64
C LYS A 13 -21.22 7.29 -6.78
N ASP A 14 -21.74 7.55 -5.59
CA ASP A 14 -22.36 6.55 -4.70
C ASP A 14 -21.46 5.33 -4.38
N VAL A 15 -20.34 5.58 -3.69
CA VAL A 15 -19.36 4.55 -3.32
C VAL A 15 -19.70 3.95 -1.96
N THR A 16 -19.88 2.62 -1.91
CA THR A 16 -19.92 1.85 -0.65
C THR A 16 -18.64 1.02 -0.51
N LEU A 17 -17.90 1.21 0.59
CA LEU A 17 -16.71 0.43 0.89
C LEU A 17 -16.99 -0.65 1.93
N ILE A 18 -16.63 -1.88 1.60
CA ILE A 18 -16.72 -3.03 2.51
C ILE A 18 -15.28 -3.44 2.86
N PRO A 19 -14.82 -3.21 4.10
CA PRO A 19 -13.50 -3.68 4.51
C PRO A 19 -13.51 -5.19 4.68
N VAL A 20 -12.60 -5.88 4.00
CA VAL A 20 -12.46 -7.34 4.06
C VAL A 20 -11.05 -7.71 4.49
N GLU A 21 -10.94 -8.54 5.52
CA GLU A 21 -9.65 -9.09 5.95
C GLU A 21 -9.26 -10.27 5.05
N VAL A 22 -8.11 -10.14 4.38
CA VAL A 22 -7.55 -11.14 3.47
C VAL A 22 -6.04 -11.22 3.59
N ASP A 23 -5.52 -12.43 3.46
CA ASP A 23 -4.08 -12.69 3.39
C ASP A 23 -3.51 -12.24 2.03
N SER A 24 -2.28 -11.73 1.98
CA SER A 24 -1.62 -11.29 0.73
C SER A 24 -0.91 -12.41 -0.02
N GLY A 25 -0.68 -13.56 0.60
CA GLY A 25 0.05 -14.69 0.00
C GLY A 25 1.52 -14.39 -0.30
N VAL A 26 2.09 -13.36 0.33
CA VAL A 26 3.51 -12.94 0.22
C VAL A 26 4.09 -12.66 1.61
N SER A 27 5.37 -12.33 1.69
CA SER A 27 6.01 -12.03 2.98
C SER A 27 5.38 -10.82 3.69
N LYS A 28 5.59 -10.72 5.01
CA LYS A 28 5.09 -9.59 5.81
C LYS A 28 5.76 -8.25 5.44
N GLN A 29 6.93 -8.31 4.82
CA GLN A 29 7.67 -7.15 4.34
C GLN A 29 8.10 -7.41 2.89
N PRO A 30 7.19 -7.22 1.93
CA PRO A 30 7.47 -7.50 0.52
C PRO A 30 8.67 -6.71 0.00
N PHE A 31 9.49 -7.37 -0.81
CA PHE A 31 10.69 -6.80 -1.40
C PHE A 31 10.70 -7.01 -2.93
N GLY A 32 10.94 -5.93 -3.65
CA GLY A 32 10.90 -5.90 -5.11
C GLY A 32 9.48 -5.74 -5.67
N PHE A 33 9.38 -5.22 -6.88
CA PHE A 33 8.11 -4.93 -7.53
C PHE A 33 7.21 -6.15 -7.69
N GLU A 34 7.77 -7.30 -8.05
CA GLU A 34 7.01 -8.53 -8.31
C GLU A 34 6.26 -9.04 -7.08
N GLU A 35 6.93 -9.05 -5.92
CA GLU A 35 6.31 -9.52 -4.68
C GLU A 35 5.22 -8.56 -4.20
N ILE A 36 5.48 -7.25 -4.26
CA ILE A 36 4.49 -6.21 -3.89
C ILE A 36 3.27 -6.30 -4.80
N LEU A 37 3.48 -6.43 -6.11
CA LEU A 37 2.41 -6.57 -7.10
C LEU A 37 1.57 -7.82 -6.82
N LYS A 38 2.24 -8.96 -6.58
CA LYS A 38 1.56 -10.21 -6.25
C LYS A 38 0.71 -10.07 -4.99
N GLY A 39 1.23 -9.41 -3.95
CA GLY A 39 0.47 -9.10 -2.73
C GLY A 39 -0.79 -8.28 -3.01
N ALA A 40 -0.66 -7.20 -3.79
CA ALA A 40 -1.78 -6.34 -4.16
C ALA A 40 -2.86 -7.08 -4.95
N ILE A 41 -2.47 -7.85 -5.97
CA ILE A 41 -3.38 -8.66 -6.78
C ILE A 41 -4.10 -9.72 -5.92
N ASN A 42 -3.35 -10.44 -5.08
CA ASN A 42 -3.94 -11.46 -4.20
C ASN A 42 -4.98 -10.87 -3.27
N ARG A 43 -4.70 -9.69 -2.67
CA ARG A 43 -5.67 -8.99 -1.83
C ARG A 43 -6.91 -8.58 -2.62
N ALA A 44 -6.74 -8.02 -3.82
CA ALA A 44 -7.86 -7.59 -4.66
C ALA A 44 -8.79 -8.77 -5.01
N ARG A 45 -8.22 -9.88 -5.49
CA ARG A 45 -8.98 -11.12 -5.83
C ARG A 45 -9.71 -11.68 -4.63
N ARG A 46 -9.00 -11.92 -3.54
CA ARG A 46 -9.57 -12.55 -2.35
C ARG A 46 -10.64 -11.67 -1.70
N ALA A 47 -10.52 -10.34 -1.80
CA ALA A 47 -11.57 -9.43 -1.35
C ALA A 47 -12.81 -9.55 -2.23
N PHE A 48 -12.65 -9.57 -3.56
CA PHE A 48 -13.74 -9.75 -4.52
C PHE A 48 -14.48 -11.09 -4.32
N GLU A 49 -13.74 -12.17 -4.08
CA GLU A 49 -14.30 -13.51 -3.86
C GLU A 49 -15.07 -13.66 -2.54
N LYS A 50 -14.83 -12.79 -1.54
CA LYS A 50 -15.42 -12.91 -0.20
C LYS A 50 -16.76 -12.21 -0.05
N VAL A 51 -17.05 -11.19 -0.85
CA VAL A 51 -18.28 -10.38 -0.73
C VAL A 51 -18.80 -9.99 -2.11
N PRO A 52 -20.12 -9.97 -2.33
CA PRO A 52 -20.69 -9.42 -3.56
C PRO A 52 -20.30 -7.95 -3.71
N CYS A 53 -19.56 -7.62 -4.78
CA CYS A 53 -19.09 -6.28 -5.06
C CYS A 53 -18.81 -6.10 -6.56
N HIS A 54 -18.67 -4.85 -7.00
CA HIS A 54 -18.29 -4.53 -8.38
C HIS A 54 -16.76 -4.58 -8.59
N TYR A 55 -16.00 -4.25 -7.54
CA TYR A 55 -14.55 -4.21 -7.59
C TYR A 55 -13.92 -4.76 -6.32
N GLY A 56 -12.86 -5.55 -6.48
CA GLY A 56 -11.92 -5.92 -5.42
C GLY A 56 -10.74 -4.97 -5.46
N ILE A 57 -10.41 -4.34 -4.31
CA ILE A 57 -9.30 -3.39 -4.20
C ILE A 57 -8.25 -3.95 -3.24
N GLY A 58 -7.06 -4.20 -3.76
CA GLY A 58 -5.88 -4.59 -2.99
C GLY A 58 -4.84 -3.50 -2.99
N ILE A 59 -4.22 -3.23 -1.84
CA ILE A 59 -3.06 -2.33 -1.73
C ILE A 59 -1.99 -3.06 -0.93
N GLU A 60 -0.78 -3.14 -1.45
CA GLU A 60 0.38 -3.70 -0.76
C GLU A 60 1.50 -2.66 -0.71
N ALA A 61 2.09 -2.51 0.47
CA ALA A 61 3.28 -1.68 0.66
C ALA A 61 4.52 -2.58 0.66
N GLY A 62 5.64 -2.09 0.15
CA GLY A 62 6.90 -2.80 0.25
C GLY A 62 8.08 -1.96 -0.19
N VAL A 63 9.23 -2.61 -0.29
CA VAL A 63 10.51 -1.95 -0.58
C VAL A 63 10.99 -2.32 -1.97
N VAL A 64 11.39 -1.34 -2.77
CA VAL A 64 12.00 -1.54 -4.09
C VAL A 64 13.39 -0.93 -4.15
N GLU A 65 14.31 -1.58 -4.87
CA GLU A 65 15.64 -1.05 -5.12
C GLU A 65 15.68 -0.28 -6.44
N ILE A 66 16.14 0.96 -6.40
CA ILE A 66 16.32 1.83 -7.58
C ILE A 66 17.67 2.54 -7.44
N GLY A 67 18.59 2.28 -8.36
CA GLY A 67 19.91 2.93 -8.37
C GLY A 67 20.73 2.71 -7.08
N GLY A 68 20.63 1.52 -6.47
CA GLY A 68 21.29 1.20 -5.19
C GLY A 68 20.67 1.87 -3.96
N LYS A 69 19.50 2.52 -4.11
CA LYS A 69 18.69 3.07 -3.01
C LYS A 69 17.42 2.27 -2.84
N TYR A 70 16.90 2.25 -1.62
CA TYR A 70 15.68 1.53 -1.29
C TYR A 70 14.55 2.50 -1.03
N LEU A 71 13.47 2.34 -1.79
CA LEU A 71 12.28 3.16 -1.68
C LEU A 71 11.13 2.33 -1.13
N ASP A 72 10.35 2.92 -0.24
CA ASP A 72 9.02 2.42 0.10
C ASP A 72 8.07 2.84 -1.02
N ILE A 73 7.26 1.90 -1.51
CA ILE A 73 6.17 2.16 -2.45
C ILE A 73 4.92 1.39 -2.04
N HIS A 74 3.76 1.88 -2.47
CA HIS A 74 2.52 1.11 -2.46
C HIS A 74 2.08 0.78 -3.89
N ILE A 75 1.66 -0.45 -4.14
CA ILE A 75 0.98 -0.85 -5.37
C ILE A 75 -0.48 -1.13 -5.04
N CYS A 76 -1.39 -0.57 -5.84
CA CYS A 76 -2.81 -0.86 -5.83
C CYS A 76 -3.20 -1.70 -7.05
N ALA A 77 -4.00 -2.73 -6.84
CA ALA A 77 -4.70 -3.47 -7.88
C ALA A 77 -6.21 -3.33 -7.70
N ILE A 78 -6.91 -3.01 -8.79
CA ILE A 78 -8.37 -2.95 -8.86
C ILE A 78 -8.85 -4.04 -9.82
N PHE A 79 -9.52 -5.04 -9.26
CA PHE A 79 -10.05 -6.21 -9.97
C PHE A 79 -11.56 -6.07 -10.17
N ASP A 80 -12.06 -6.34 -11.36
CA ASP A 80 -13.50 -6.28 -11.70
C ASP A 80 -14.17 -7.66 -11.85
N GLY A 81 -13.42 -8.74 -11.60
CA GLY A 81 -13.88 -10.11 -11.84
C GLY A 81 -13.27 -10.74 -13.08
N GLU A 82 -12.74 -9.94 -14.01
CA GLU A 82 -12.11 -10.41 -15.25
C GLU A 82 -10.63 -10.00 -15.33
N ASP A 83 -10.31 -8.72 -15.11
CA ASP A 83 -8.95 -8.16 -15.23
C ASP A 83 -8.60 -7.14 -14.13
N TYR A 84 -7.32 -6.81 -14.03
CA TYR A 84 -6.77 -5.85 -13.08
C TYR A 84 -6.31 -4.57 -13.78
N THR A 85 -6.60 -3.43 -13.15
CA THR A 85 -5.82 -2.22 -13.37
C THR A 85 -4.90 -1.98 -12.20
N LEU A 86 -3.74 -1.39 -12.49
CA LEU A 86 -2.66 -1.21 -11.54
C LEU A 86 -2.29 0.27 -11.39
N GLY A 87 -1.92 0.66 -10.19
CA GLY A 87 -1.42 2.00 -9.89
C GLY A 87 -0.42 1.95 -8.74
N THR A 88 0.51 2.90 -8.71
CA THR A 88 1.48 3.00 -7.63
C THR A 88 1.34 4.33 -6.92
N SER A 89 1.67 4.37 -5.63
CA SER A 89 1.89 5.65 -4.94
C SER A 89 3.18 6.29 -5.42
N GLN A 90 3.44 7.52 -4.97
CA GLN A 90 4.80 8.04 -4.95
C GLN A 90 5.68 7.12 -4.08
N GLY A 91 6.94 6.94 -4.49
CA GLY A 91 7.95 6.29 -3.66
C GLY A 91 8.77 7.30 -2.87
N PHE A 92 9.31 6.90 -1.72
CA PHE A 92 10.26 7.71 -0.96
C PHE A 92 11.42 6.87 -0.46
N GLN A 93 12.62 7.45 -0.43
CA GLN A 93 13.81 6.76 0.04
C GLN A 93 13.70 6.50 1.55
N ILE A 94 13.90 5.24 1.94
CA ILE A 94 13.91 4.82 3.33
C ILE A 94 15.31 5.13 3.92
N PRO A 95 15.40 5.65 5.16
CA PRO A 95 16.69 5.84 5.83
C PRO A 95 17.51 4.55 5.92
N GLU A 96 18.83 4.65 5.75
CA GLU A 96 19.71 3.47 5.67
C GLU A 96 19.70 2.63 6.95
N GLU A 97 19.55 3.25 8.11
CA GLU A 97 19.41 2.56 9.40
C GLU A 97 18.16 1.68 9.47
N VAL A 98 17.06 2.09 8.83
CA VAL A 98 15.82 1.32 8.77
C VAL A 98 15.99 0.14 7.81
N ILE A 99 16.60 0.36 6.65
CA ILE A 99 16.88 -0.71 5.67
C ILE A 99 17.78 -1.80 6.24
N LYS A 100 18.80 -1.44 7.02
CA LYS A 100 19.71 -2.41 7.65
C LYS A 100 18.97 -3.39 8.55
N GLU A 101 17.95 -2.95 9.26
CA GLU A 101 17.13 -3.82 10.11
C GLU A 101 16.07 -4.58 9.30
N ILE A 102 15.44 -3.96 8.29
CA ILE A 102 14.50 -4.65 7.39
C ILE A 102 15.17 -5.85 6.71
N LYS A 103 16.43 -5.68 6.27
CA LYS A 103 17.22 -6.76 5.66
C LYS A 103 17.56 -7.91 6.62
N LYS A 104 17.38 -7.74 7.93
CA LYS A 104 17.49 -8.82 8.92
C LYS A 104 16.18 -9.60 9.10
N GLY A 105 15.14 -9.26 8.34
CA GLY A 105 13.84 -9.92 8.36
C GLY A 105 12.83 -9.26 9.32
N GLU A 106 13.14 -8.09 9.88
CA GLU A 106 12.17 -7.33 10.67
C GLU A 106 11.19 -6.56 9.76
N GLU A 107 9.93 -6.44 10.18
CA GLU A 107 8.93 -5.63 9.47
C GLU A 107 9.24 -4.13 9.64
N CYS A 108 9.10 -3.34 8.58
CA CYS A 108 9.41 -1.90 8.58
C CYS A 108 8.74 -1.16 9.75
N SER A 109 7.46 -1.43 10.01
CA SER A 109 6.73 -0.80 11.13
C SER A 109 7.37 -1.07 12.50
N LYS A 110 7.87 -2.29 12.74
CA LYS A 110 8.56 -2.68 14.00
C LYS A 110 9.93 -2.05 14.10
N VAL A 111 10.67 -2.02 13.00
CA VAL A 111 11.97 -1.35 12.91
C VAL A 111 11.83 0.13 13.25
N VAL A 112 10.86 0.80 12.64
CA VAL A 112 10.61 2.24 12.83
C VAL A 112 10.16 2.53 14.27
N GLU A 113 9.34 1.67 14.85
CA GLU A 113 8.98 1.71 16.27
C GLU A 113 10.20 1.61 17.19
N LYS A 114 11.11 0.67 16.90
CA LYS A 114 12.34 0.43 17.65
C LYS A 114 13.34 1.59 17.54
N ILE A 115 13.52 2.14 16.34
CA ILE A 115 14.52 3.19 16.07
C ILE A 115 14.03 4.57 16.53
N TYR A 116 12.78 4.92 16.23
CA TYR A 116 12.26 6.27 16.50
C TYR A 116 11.34 6.35 17.73
N GLY A 117 11.00 5.22 18.36
CA GLY A 117 10.19 5.18 19.59
C GLY A 117 8.69 5.47 19.37
N ILE A 118 8.21 5.42 18.13
CA ILE A 118 6.85 5.85 17.76
C ILE A 118 5.91 4.65 17.73
N ARG A 119 5.22 4.39 18.84
CA ARG A 119 4.29 3.26 18.95
C ARG A 119 3.16 3.31 17.91
N ASN A 120 2.84 2.15 17.35
CA ASN A 120 1.75 1.93 16.39
C ASN A 120 1.85 2.76 15.12
N ILE A 121 3.06 3.16 14.69
CA ILE A 121 3.23 4.05 13.53
C ILE A 121 2.62 3.47 12.24
N GLY A 122 2.63 2.14 12.10
CA GLY A 122 2.00 1.44 10.97
C GLY A 122 0.48 1.61 10.87
N ARG A 123 -0.19 1.94 11.98
CA ARG A 123 -1.65 2.21 12.04
C ARG A 123 -1.99 3.70 12.04
N ARG A 124 -1.00 4.58 12.06
CA ARG A 124 -1.17 6.05 12.10
C ARG A 124 -0.70 6.67 10.78
N GLU A 125 0.09 7.74 10.85
CA GLU A 125 0.62 8.48 9.71
C GLU A 125 1.63 7.69 8.84
N GLY A 126 2.16 6.56 9.33
CA GLY A 126 3.23 5.80 8.69
C GLY A 126 4.60 6.48 8.82
N ILE A 127 5.67 5.76 8.46
CA ILE A 127 7.04 6.31 8.52
C ILE A 127 7.17 7.60 7.69
N ILE A 128 6.53 7.68 6.52
CA ILE A 128 6.53 8.89 5.69
C ILE A 128 5.93 10.11 6.42
N GLY A 129 4.84 9.91 7.19
CA GLY A 129 4.23 10.98 7.96
C GLY A 129 5.19 11.52 9.02
N TYR A 130 5.92 10.63 9.69
CA TYR A 130 6.95 11.05 10.63
C TYR A 130 8.11 11.78 9.94
N LEU A 131 8.70 11.18 8.91
CA LEU A 131 9.87 11.73 8.21
C LEU A 131 9.58 13.08 7.54
N THR A 132 8.36 13.27 7.03
CA THR A 132 7.96 14.50 6.34
C THR A 132 7.26 15.51 7.26
N LYS A 133 7.17 15.24 8.58
CA LYS A 133 6.40 16.08 9.53
C LYS A 133 4.94 16.30 9.09
N ASN A 134 4.31 15.23 8.63
CA ASN A 134 2.94 15.14 8.13
C ASN A 134 2.64 15.97 6.86
N LEU A 135 3.66 16.37 6.09
CA LEU A 135 3.44 16.93 4.76
C LEU A 135 2.88 15.89 3.79
N VAL A 136 3.26 14.62 3.97
CA VAL A 136 2.70 13.47 3.24
C VAL A 136 2.45 12.34 4.23
N SER A 137 1.24 11.77 4.23
CA SER A 137 0.88 10.65 5.09
C SER A 137 0.74 9.34 4.31
N ARG A 138 0.73 8.21 5.03
CA ARG A 138 0.39 6.90 4.45
C ARG A 138 -0.98 6.89 3.76
N VAL A 139 -1.94 7.67 4.29
CA VAL A 139 -3.28 7.80 3.71
C VAL A 139 -3.19 8.46 2.33
N ASP A 140 -2.32 9.45 2.15
CA ASP A 140 -2.07 10.11 0.86
C ASP A 140 -1.48 9.12 -0.15
N LEU A 141 -0.47 8.33 0.26
CA LEU A 141 0.12 7.30 -0.62
C LEU A 141 -0.93 6.27 -1.06
N CYS A 142 -1.77 5.78 -0.15
CA CYS A 142 -2.86 4.86 -0.50
C CYS A 142 -3.90 5.51 -1.42
N ARG A 143 -4.27 6.78 -1.17
CA ARG A 143 -5.20 7.52 -2.03
C ARG A 143 -4.65 7.63 -3.45
N ASP A 144 -3.38 8.04 -3.57
CA ASP A 144 -2.77 8.29 -4.88
C ASP A 144 -2.58 6.98 -5.65
N ALA A 145 -2.17 5.89 -4.99
CA ALA A 145 -2.10 4.56 -5.63
C ALA A 145 -3.45 4.11 -6.21
N VAL A 146 -4.55 4.34 -5.48
CA VAL A 146 -5.91 4.00 -5.96
C VAL A 146 -6.31 4.90 -7.12
N LEU A 147 -6.05 6.21 -7.05
CA LEU A 147 -6.33 7.13 -8.16
C LEU A 147 -5.55 6.73 -9.43
N MET A 148 -4.28 6.36 -9.30
CA MET A 148 -3.47 5.89 -10.43
C MET A 148 -4.04 4.59 -11.01
N ALA A 149 -4.49 3.65 -10.17
CA ALA A 149 -5.10 2.40 -10.62
C ALA A 149 -6.47 2.61 -11.29
N MET A 150 -7.16 3.70 -10.97
CA MET A 150 -8.43 4.08 -11.61
C MET A 150 -8.25 4.71 -12.99
N VAL A 151 -7.04 5.16 -13.38
CA VAL A 151 -6.83 5.88 -14.66
C VAL A 151 -7.43 5.17 -15.89
N PRO A 152 -7.25 3.85 -16.09
CA PRO A 152 -7.86 3.15 -17.22
C PRO A 152 -9.37 2.89 -17.07
N ARG A 153 -9.96 3.24 -15.92
CA ARG A 153 -11.36 3.01 -15.53
C ARG A 153 -12.17 4.31 -15.34
N LEU A 154 -11.57 5.47 -15.63
CA LEU A 154 -12.25 6.77 -15.67
C LEU A 154 -13.05 6.92 -16.98
#